data_AF-A0A6V8NQA6-F1
#
_entry.id   AF-A0A6V8NQA6-F1
#
_cell.length_a   1.000
_cell.length_b   1.000
_cell.length_c   1.000
_cell.angle_alpha   90.00
_cell.angle_beta   90.00
_cell.angle_gamma   90.00
#
_symmetry.space_group_name_H-M   'P 1'
#
loop_
_entity.id
_entity.type
_entity.pdbx_description
1 polymer ?
#
loop_
_entity_poly.entity_id
_entity_poly.type
_entity_poly.pdbx_seq_one_letter_code
_entity_poly.pdbx_strand_id
1 'polypeptide(L)' 'ISVDTDTQLVESFVKEVGVTYTILLDPSHRVASDYAIWALPSTYIVDEKGMIVGAR' A
#
# COMPACT_ATOMS: atom_id res chain seq x y z
N ILE A 1 -0.02 -1.09 0.71
CA ILE A 1 -0.30 0.20 1.40
C ILE A 1 -1.46 0.86 0.67
N SER A 2 -2.45 1.41 1.39
CA SER A 2 -3.51 2.22 0.75
C SER A 2 -3.02 3.67 0.67
N VAL A 3 -3.31 4.30 -0.47
CA VAL A 3 -3.02 5.72 -0.73
C VAL A 3 -4.29 6.57 -0.73
N ASP A 4 -5.40 6.00 -0.28
CA ASP A 4 -6.68 6.71 -0.20
C ASP A 4 -6.60 7.80 0.86
N THR A 5 -7.15 8.97 0.54
CA THR A 5 -7.20 10.11 1.48
C THR A 5 -8.32 9.97 2.51
N ASP A 6 -9.38 9.21 2.19
CA ASP A 6 -10.44 8.85 3.13
C ASP A 6 -10.17 7.50 3.79
N THR A 7 -9.64 7.55 5.00
CA THR A 7 -9.29 6.36 5.77
C THR A 7 -10.51 5.56 6.25
N GLN A 8 -11.68 6.19 6.41
CA GLN A 8 -12.90 5.49 6.83
C GLN A 8 -13.45 4.60 5.72
N LEU A 9 -13.29 5.03 4.47
CA LEU A 9 -13.63 4.22 3.30
C LEU A 9 -12.74 2.96 3.24
N VAL A 10 -11.44 3.10 3.51
CA VAL A 10 -10.50 1.97 3.56
C VAL A 10 -10.91 0.97 4.63
N GLU A 11 -11.25 1.43 5.85
CA GLU A 11 -11.69 0.54 6.92
C GLU A 11 -12.95 -0.26 6.56
N SER A 12 -13.91 0.39 5.90
CA SER A 12 -15.15 -0.26 5.47
C SER A 12 -14.88 -1.32 4.40
N PHE A 13 -14.04 -0.99 3.42
CA PHE A 13 -13.62 -1.92 2.37
C PHE A 13 -12.85 -3.12 2.93
N VAL A 14 -11.93 -2.89 3.86
CA VAL A 14 -11.15 -3.93 4.54
C VAL A 14 -12.06 -4.94 5.27
N LYS A 15 -13.10 -4.44 5.95
CA LYS A 15 -14.10 -5.29 6.63
C LYS A 15 -14.93 -6.11 5.64
N GLU A 16 -15.30 -5.52 4.50
CA GLU A 16 -16.08 -6.19 3.47
C GLU A 16 -15.28 -7.31 2.78
N VAL A 17 -14.02 -7.05 2.43
CA VAL A 17 -13.17 -7.99 1.71
C VAL A 17 -12.58 -9.07 2.63
N GLY A 18 -12.45 -8.81 3.93
CA GLY A 18 -12.00 -9.81 4.91
C GLY A 18 -10.49 -10.11 4.82
N VAL A 19 -9.68 -9.12 4.47
CA VAL A 19 -8.22 -9.25 4.39
C VAL A 19 -7.59 -9.55 5.76
N THR A 20 -6.63 -10.48 5.78
CA THR A 20 -5.98 -10.99 7.01
C THR A 20 -4.54 -10.53 7.19
N TYR A 21 -4.07 -9.62 6.33
CA TYR A 21 -2.73 -9.05 6.37
C TYR A 21 -2.75 -7.59 6.83
N THR A 22 -1.60 -7.10 7.32
CA THR A 22 -1.44 -5.70 7.74
C THR A 22 -1.60 -4.74 6.57
N ILE A 23 -2.41 -3.70 6.77
CA ILE A 23 -2.59 -2.61 5.81
C ILE A 23 -2.13 -1.32 6.46
N LEU A 24 -1.20 -0.64 5.79
CA LEU A 24 -0.75 0.71 6.14
C LEU A 24 -1.57 1.74 5.34
N LEU A 25 -1.80 2.91 5.94
CA LEU A 25 -2.49 4.05 5.35
C LEU A 25 -1.47 5.15 5.04
N ASP A 26 -1.44 5.63 3.80
CA ASP A 26 -0.60 6.74 3.35
C ASP A 26 -1.46 7.85 2.70
N PRO A 27 -2.34 8.51 3.46
CA PRO A 27 -3.20 9.57 2.92
C PRO A 27 -2.41 10.81 2.49
N SER A 28 -1.15 10.95 2.93
CA SER A 28 -0.24 12.03 2.53
C SER A 28 0.61 11.70 1.30
N HIS A 29 0.51 10.48 0.75
CA HIS A 29 1.31 9.99 -0.38
C HIS A 29 2.83 10.06 -0.17
N ARG A 30 3.30 10.03 1.09
CA ARG A 30 4.72 10.14 1.40
C ARG A 30 5.45 8.85 1.02
N VAL A 31 4.93 7.70 1.42
CA VAL A 31 5.51 6.39 1.10
C VAL A 31 5.35 6.09 -0.39
N ALA A 32 4.20 6.44 -0.97
CA ALA A 32 3.97 6.32 -2.40
C ALA A 32 5.02 7.12 -3.22
N SER A 33 5.38 8.31 -2.75
CA SER A 33 6.44 9.13 -3.36
C SER A 33 7.82 8.49 -3.18
N ASP A 34 8.15 8.03 -1.97
CA ASP A 34 9.44 7.38 -1.69
C ASP A 34 9.66 6.11 -2.54
N TYR A 35 8.59 5.41 -2.89
CA TYR A 35 8.60 4.21 -3.75
C TYR A 35 8.37 4.54 -5.24
N ALA A 36 8.24 5.81 -5.62
CA ALA A 36 8.00 6.27 -6.98
C ALA A 36 6.78 5.62 -7.66
N ILE A 37 5.67 5.47 -6.93
CA ILE A 37 4.42 4.90 -7.45
C ILE A 37 3.76 5.91 -8.40
N TRP A 38 3.66 5.55 -9.68
CA TRP A 38 3.01 6.37 -10.73
C TRP A 38 1.62 5.87 -11.16
N ALA A 39 1.28 4.63 -10.83
CA ALA A 39 0.06 3.97 -11.25
C ALA A 39 -0.41 2.97 -10.19
N LEU A 40 -1.73 2.83 -10.06
CA LEU A 40 -2.34 1.88 -9.13
C LEU A 40 -3.00 0.73 -9.90
N PRO A 41 -2.97 -0.51 -9.39
CA PRO A 41 -2.14 -0.94 -8.27
C PRO A 41 -0.65 -1.03 -8.67
N SER A 42 0.25 -0.92 -7.69
CA SER A 42 1.69 -1.20 -7.84
C SER A 42 2.11 -2.20 -6.76
N THR A 43 2.94 -3.16 -7.12
CA THR A 43 3.43 -4.23 -6.22
C THR A 43 4.95 -4.27 -6.21
N TYR A 44 5.53 -4.31 -5.01
CA TYR A 44 6.96 -4.47 -4.80
C TYR A 44 7.24 -5.71 -3.96
N ILE A 45 8.31 -6.42 -4.28
CA ILE A 45 8.84 -7.52 -3.47
C ILE A 45 10.11 -7.03 -2.79
N VAL A 46 10.14 -7.10 -1.46
CA VAL A 46 11.27 -6.69 -0.63
C VAL A 46 11.85 -7.94 0.05
N ASP A 47 13.16 -8.13 -0.04
CA ASP A 47 13.84 -9.25 0.59
C ASP A 47 14.10 -9.04 2.09
N GLU A 48 14.66 -10.06 2.75
CA GLU A 48 15.00 -10.02 4.18
C GLU A 48 16.04 -8.96 4.57
N LYS A 49 16.78 -8.41 3.59
CA LYS A 49 17.76 -7.33 3.78
C LYS A 49 17.16 -5.95 3.53
N GLY A 50 15.88 -5.88 3.17
CA GLY A 50 15.18 -4.63 2.86
C GLY A 50 15.40 -4.15 1.42
N MET A 51 15.89 -4.99 0.51
CA MET A 51 16.14 -4.63 -0.88
C MET A 51 14.95 -4.95 -1.76
N ILE A 52 14.61 -4.06 -2.69
CA ILE A 52 13.60 -4.33 -3.72
C ILE A 52 14.16 -5.32 -4.73
N VAL A 53 13.55 -6.50 -4.83
CA VAL A 53 13.94 -7.59 -5.74
C VAL A 53 12.92 -7.85 -6.85
N GLY A 54 11.79 -7.14 -6.85
CA GLY A 54 10.80 -7.18 -7.93
C GLY A 54 9.81 -6.03 -7.84
N ALA A 55 9.30 -5.59 -9.00
CA ALA A 55 8.26 -4.57 -9.12
C ALA A 55 7.31 -4.92 -10.29
N ARG A 56 6.00 -4.70 -10.10
CA ARG A 56 4.96 -4.86 -11.10
C ARG A 56 3.87 -3.80 -10.97
#